data_AF-A0A9W8LZC0-F1
#
_entry.id   AF-A0A9W8LZC0-F1
#
_cell.length_a   1.000
_cell.length_b   1.000
_cell.length_c   1.000
_cell.angle_alpha   90.00
_cell.angle_beta   90.00
_cell.angle_gamma   90.00
#
_symmetry.space_group_name_H-M   'P 1'
#
loop_
_entity.id
_entity.type
_entity.pdbx_description
1 polymer ?
#
loop_
_entity_poly.entity_id
_entity_poly.type
_entity_poly.pdbx_seq_one_letter_code
_entity_poly.pdbx_strand_id
1 'polypeptide(L)'
;MPSTAPPPPLANELLSEQLVQKDHHRDWEEYWAASATEHDQNGPAEALRELLEDHRWLLPRGRCLVAGCGRGYDALYLAKRGHICVGIDFCDAAIANAQKRQKWAETYARLIVPQGTLIVLLYPLIRRGQSPPYRVTMAECEMYLKRYFVLVRVDPNCRCIEGQEGNELLSVWKRL
;
A
#
# COMPACT_ATOMS: atom_id res chain seq x y z
N MET A 1 -21.96 61.76 17.28
CA MET A 1 -22.54 60.78 16.34
C MET A 1 -21.93 59.43 16.65
N PRO A 2 -22.71 58.37 16.89
CA PRO A 2 -22.14 57.08 17.25
C PRO A 2 -21.53 56.41 16.01
N SER A 3 -20.24 56.09 16.12
CA SER A 3 -19.45 55.34 15.16
C SER A 3 -20.01 53.92 15.05
N THR A 4 -20.55 53.55 13.89
CA THR A 4 -21.00 52.19 13.59
C THR A 4 -19.79 51.33 13.25
N ALA A 5 -19.16 50.74 14.26
CA ALA A 5 -18.26 49.60 14.02
C ALA A 5 -19.09 48.44 13.44
N PRO A 6 -18.56 47.69 12.46
CA PRO A 6 -19.26 46.53 11.92
C PRO A 6 -19.50 45.49 13.04
N PRO A 7 -20.61 44.73 12.99
CA PRO A 7 -20.85 43.68 13.97
C PRO A 7 -19.71 42.65 13.91
N PRO A 8 -19.29 42.07 15.05
CA PRO A 8 -18.30 41.01 15.05
C PRO A 8 -18.79 39.84 14.19
N PRO A 9 -17.91 39.14 13.47
CA PRO A 9 -18.29 38.02 12.62
C PRO A 9 -19.11 37.00 13.42
N LEU A 10 -20.19 36.51 12.79
CA LEU A 10 -20.99 35.41 13.35
C LEU A 10 -20.06 34.22 13.64
N ALA A 11 -20.27 33.53 14.76
CA ALA A 11 -19.39 32.46 15.26
C ALA A 11 -18.98 31.40 14.20
N ASN A 12 -19.74 31.25 13.11
CA ASN A 12 -19.41 30.37 11.99
C ASN A 12 -18.24 30.84 11.10
N GLU A 13 -17.91 32.14 11.06
CA GLU A 13 -16.76 32.66 10.29
C GLU A 13 -15.43 32.53 11.06
N LEU A 14 -15.46 32.47 12.40
CA LEU A 14 -14.28 32.16 13.23
C LEU A 14 -14.02 30.66 13.33
N LEU A 15 -15.04 29.83 13.09
CA LEU A 15 -14.91 28.37 13.06
C LEU A 15 -14.28 27.86 11.76
N SER A 16 -14.36 28.60 10.64
CA SER A 16 -13.74 28.18 9.37
C SER A 16 -12.23 28.36 9.36
N GLU A 17 -11.68 29.37 10.05
CA GLU A 17 -10.22 29.55 10.18
C GLU A 17 -9.57 28.57 11.17
N GLN A 18 -10.34 28.01 12.10
CA GLN A 18 -9.87 27.04 13.10
C GLN A 18 -10.20 25.57 12.78
N LEU A 19 -10.93 25.31 11.69
CA LEU A 19 -11.27 23.95 11.22
C LEU A 19 -10.61 23.58 9.89
N VAL A 20 -9.55 24.28 9.49
CA VAL A 20 -8.50 23.58 8.72
C VAL A 20 -7.78 22.71 9.74
N GLN A 21 -8.35 21.53 10.03
CA GLN A 21 -7.53 20.41 10.48
C GLN A 21 -6.39 20.35 9.47
N LYS A 22 -5.18 20.70 9.91
CA LYS A 22 -3.97 20.23 9.25
C LYS A 22 -4.07 18.71 9.36
N ASP A 23 -4.76 18.11 8.41
CA ASP A 23 -4.56 16.73 8.10
C ASP A 23 -3.05 16.57 8.05
N HIS A 24 -2.53 15.67 8.87
CA HIS A 24 -1.14 15.25 8.80
C HIS A 24 -0.92 14.42 7.52
N HIS A 25 -1.42 14.92 6.38
CA HIS A 25 -0.90 14.69 5.04
C HIS A 25 0.56 15.11 5.10
N ARG A 26 1.42 14.21 5.58
CA ARG A 26 2.84 14.28 5.22
C ARG A 26 2.84 14.32 3.71
N ASP A 27 3.39 15.40 3.17
CA ASP A 27 3.51 15.60 1.74
C ASP A 27 4.45 14.51 1.23
N TRP A 28 3.88 13.41 0.74
CA TRP A 28 4.67 12.27 0.24
C TRP A 28 5.56 12.72 -0.92
N GLU A 29 5.19 13.79 -1.62
CA GLU A 29 6.02 14.48 -2.60
C GLU A 29 7.28 15.03 -1.93
N GLU A 30 7.17 15.70 -0.79
CA GLU A 30 8.33 16.14 0.01
C GLU A 30 9.11 14.94 0.56
N TYR A 31 8.46 13.87 1.00
CA TYR A 31 9.12 12.65 1.48
C TYR A 31 9.99 12.01 0.38
N TRP A 32 9.43 11.81 -0.82
CA TRP A 32 10.15 11.26 -1.97
C TRP A 32 11.21 12.23 -2.51
N ALA A 33 10.96 13.54 -2.49
CA ALA A 33 11.92 14.58 -2.89
C ALA A 33 13.10 14.70 -1.90
N ALA A 34 12.86 14.49 -0.60
CA ALA A 34 13.88 14.56 0.45
C ALA A 34 14.80 13.32 0.51
N SER A 35 14.88 12.54 -0.57
CA SER A 35 15.61 11.27 -0.65
C SER A 35 15.01 10.19 0.25
N ALA A 36 13.76 9.79 0.00
CA ALA A 36 13.10 8.65 0.64
C ALA A 36 13.91 7.34 0.54
N THR A 37 14.92 7.17 1.38
CA THR A 37 15.83 6.01 1.40
C THR A 37 15.35 4.91 2.35
N GLU A 38 14.47 5.22 3.30
CA GLU A 38 14.06 4.25 4.34
C GLU A 38 13.15 3.12 3.81
N HIS A 39 12.45 3.36 2.69
CA HIS A 39 11.52 2.38 2.10
C HIS A 39 11.94 1.94 0.69
N ASP A 40 13.03 2.51 0.16
CA ASP A 40 13.57 2.17 -1.15
C ASP A 40 14.72 1.16 -1.00
N GLN A 41 14.48 -0.08 -1.45
CA GLN A 41 15.47 -1.15 -1.42
C GLN A 41 16.51 -1.05 -2.54
N ASN A 42 16.38 -0.06 -3.44
CA ASN A 42 17.20 0.08 -4.65
C ASN A 42 17.20 -1.17 -5.54
N GLY A 43 16.08 -1.90 -5.54
CA GLY A 43 15.92 -3.19 -6.19
C GLY A 43 14.51 -3.75 -6.00
N PRO A 44 14.16 -4.85 -6.69
CA PRO A 44 12.88 -5.51 -6.47
C PRO A 44 12.86 -6.14 -5.07
N ALA A 45 11.68 -6.28 -4.49
CA ALA A 45 11.51 -6.86 -3.16
C ALA A 45 12.13 -8.27 -3.11
N GLU A 46 12.98 -8.52 -2.11
CA GLU A 46 13.68 -9.81 -1.98
C GLU A 46 12.69 -10.99 -1.85
N ALA A 47 11.55 -10.79 -1.21
CA ALA A 47 10.48 -11.76 -1.12
C ALA A 47 9.89 -12.12 -2.50
N LEU A 48 9.77 -11.13 -3.40
CA LEU A 48 9.31 -11.35 -4.77
C LEU A 48 10.37 -12.10 -5.58
N ARG A 49 11.66 -11.78 -5.39
CA ARG A 49 12.75 -12.50 -6.06
C ARG A 49 12.75 -13.95 -5.64
N GLU A 50 12.76 -14.22 -4.34
CA GLU A 50 12.73 -15.58 -3.79
C GLU A 50 11.52 -16.37 -4.31
N LEU A 51 10.32 -15.78 -4.29
CA LEU A 51 9.11 -16.44 -4.79
C LEU A 51 9.27 -16.95 -6.24
N LEU A 52 9.93 -16.18 -7.09
CA LEU A 52 10.00 -16.42 -8.54
C LEU A 52 11.29 -17.11 -8.99
N GLU A 53 12.41 -16.88 -8.33
CA GLU A 53 13.71 -17.49 -8.61
C GLU A 53 13.77 -18.91 -8.04
N ASP A 54 13.25 -19.13 -6.83
CA ASP A 54 13.25 -20.44 -6.19
C ASP A 54 12.05 -21.31 -6.62
N HIS A 55 11.33 -20.88 -7.66
CA HIS A 55 10.14 -21.55 -8.22
C HIS A 55 9.06 -21.89 -7.19
N ARG A 56 9.00 -21.13 -6.08
CA ARG A 56 8.01 -21.33 -5.00
C ARG A 56 6.60 -20.94 -5.43
N TRP A 57 6.50 -20.20 -6.54
CA TRP A 57 5.26 -19.97 -7.28
C TRP A 57 5.51 -19.77 -8.78
N LEU A 58 4.74 -20.47 -9.62
CA LEU A 58 4.78 -20.27 -11.06
C LEU A 58 3.76 -19.21 -11.47
N LEU A 59 4.25 -17.99 -11.75
CA LEU A 59 3.44 -16.93 -12.34
C LEU A 59 3.16 -17.23 -13.83
N PRO A 60 1.89 -17.34 -14.25
CA PRO A 60 1.56 -17.41 -15.67
C PRO A 60 2.02 -16.14 -16.39
N ARG A 61 2.53 -16.28 -17.62
CA ARG A 61 2.79 -15.12 -18.48
C ARG A 61 1.49 -14.36 -18.71
N GLY A 62 1.55 -13.04 -18.67
CA GLY A 62 0.36 -12.22 -18.81
C GLY A 62 0.55 -10.79 -18.32
N ARG A 63 -0.59 -10.12 -18.12
CA ARG A 63 -0.64 -8.74 -17.63
C ARG A 63 -0.51 -8.71 -16.11
N CYS A 64 0.27 -7.78 -15.60
CA CYS A 64 0.48 -7.58 -14.18
C CYS A 64 0.23 -6.12 -13.79
N LEU A 65 -0.28 -5.89 -12.58
CA LEU A 65 -0.39 -4.57 -11.98
C LEU A 65 0.47 -4.57 -10.72
N VAL A 66 1.43 -3.65 -10.64
CA VAL A 66 2.21 -3.40 -9.43
C VAL A 66 1.69 -2.11 -8.83
N ALA A 67 0.94 -2.22 -7.74
CA ALA A 67 0.32 -1.07 -7.08
C ALA A 67 1.13 -0.67 -5.85
N GLY A 68 1.33 0.64 -5.67
CA GLY A 68 2.38 1.16 -4.78
C GLY A 68 3.77 0.85 -5.33
N CYS A 69 3.98 1.05 -6.64
CA CYS A 69 5.20 0.59 -7.30
C CYS A 69 6.46 1.38 -6.92
N GLY A 70 6.35 2.52 -6.24
CA GLY A 70 7.45 3.44 -5.96
C GLY A 70 8.23 3.76 -7.24
N ARG A 71 9.54 3.53 -7.21
CA ARG A 71 10.44 3.68 -8.38
C ARG A 71 10.29 2.59 -9.46
N GLY A 72 9.41 1.61 -9.25
CA GLY A 72 9.02 0.63 -10.26
C GLY A 72 9.94 -0.58 -10.37
N TYR A 73 10.81 -0.87 -9.40
CA TYR A 73 11.75 -2.00 -9.47
C TYR A 73 11.06 -3.35 -9.67
N ASP A 74 9.99 -3.62 -8.94
CA ASP A 74 9.21 -4.86 -9.08
C ASP A 74 8.53 -4.96 -10.44
N ALA A 75 7.98 -3.85 -10.94
CA ALA A 75 7.34 -3.80 -12.26
C ALA A 75 8.37 -4.07 -13.36
N LEU A 76 9.55 -3.47 -13.26
CA LEU A 76 10.66 -3.70 -14.20
C LEU A 76 11.19 -5.14 -14.11
N TYR A 77 11.31 -5.68 -12.90
CA TYR A 77 11.74 -7.06 -12.66
C TYR A 77 10.78 -8.07 -13.30
N LEU A 78 9.47 -7.88 -13.12
CA LEU A 78 8.44 -8.70 -13.77
C LEU A 78 8.42 -8.52 -15.29
N ALA A 79 8.60 -7.28 -15.79
CA ALA A 79 8.67 -7.01 -17.22
C ALA A 79 9.85 -7.73 -17.90
N LYS A 80 11.03 -7.72 -17.28
CA LYS A 80 12.22 -8.46 -17.74
C LYS A 80 11.99 -9.98 -17.82
N ARG A 81 11.02 -10.51 -17.08
CA ARG A 81 10.64 -11.94 -17.09
C ARG A 81 9.50 -12.25 -18.08
N GLY A 82 9.10 -11.27 -18.89
CA GLY A 82 8.13 -11.42 -19.97
C GLY A 82 6.67 -11.14 -19.58
N HIS A 83 6.44 -10.45 -18.47
CA HIS A 83 5.10 -9.96 -18.09
C HIS A 83 4.84 -8.56 -18.67
N ILE A 84 3.59 -8.27 -19.01
CA ILE A 84 3.17 -6.91 -19.40
C ILE A 84 2.72 -6.20 -18.14
N CYS A 85 3.59 -5.37 -17.57
CA CYS A 85 3.33 -4.79 -16.26
C CYS A 85 2.96 -3.31 -16.34
N VAL A 86 1.92 -2.95 -15.59
CA VAL A 86 1.56 -1.57 -15.29
C VAL A 86 1.96 -1.31 -13.84
N GLY A 87 2.85 -0.35 -13.62
CA GLY A 87 3.10 0.18 -12.28
C GLY A 87 2.13 1.33 -12.02
N ILE A 88 1.48 1.34 -10.86
CA ILE A 88 0.71 2.48 -10.39
C ILE A 88 1.17 2.86 -8.99
N ASP A 89 1.54 4.11 -8.81
CA ASP A 89 1.81 4.68 -7.51
C ASP A 89 1.01 5.98 -7.41
N PHE A 90 0.23 6.11 -6.34
CA PHE A 90 -0.40 7.37 -5.98
C PHE A 90 0.24 7.80 -4.68
N CYS A 91 0.70 9.06 -4.67
CA CYS A 91 1.28 9.79 -3.56
C CYS A 91 0.28 10.04 -2.39
N ASP A 92 -0.76 9.21 -2.25
CA ASP A 92 -1.66 9.30 -1.11
C ASP A 92 -2.39 7.99 -0.77
N ALA A 93 -2.68 7.87 0.53
CA ALA A 93 -3.38 6.80 1.24
C ALA A 93 -2.57 5.55 1.66
N ALA A 94 -1.65 5.75 2.60
CA ALA A 94 -1.46 4.76 3.64
C ALA A 94 -2.80 4.55 4.38
N ILE A 95 -3.33 3.33 4.37
CA ILE A 95 -4.68 3.10 4.86
C ILE A 95 -4.70 2.89 6.39
N ALA A 96 -5.01 3.96 7.12
CA ALA A 96 -5.29 3.92 8.55
C ALA A 96 -6.72 3.45 8.89
N ASN A 97 -7.66 3.48 7.94
CA ASN A 97 -9.08 3.24 8.20
C ASN A 97 -9.60 1.95 7.53
N ALA A 98 -10.35 1.15 8.28
CA ALA A 98 -11.01 -0.08 7.81
C ALA A 98 -11.84 0.09 6.53
N GLN A 99 -12.57 1.21 6.36
CA GLN A 99 -13.37 1.47 5.15
C GLN A 99 -12.50 1.59 3.89
N LYS A 100 -11.36 2.25 4.01
CA LYS A 100 -10.38 2.38 2.92
C LYS A 100 -9.75 1.00 2.61
N ARG A 101 -9.50 0.14 3.61
CA ARG A 101 -8.94 -1.22 3.41
C ARG A 101 -9.94 -2.15 2.72
N GLN A 102 -11.21 -2.03 3.08
CA GLN A 102 -12.29 -2.73 2.39
C GLN A 102 -12.39 -2.29 0.92
N LYS A 103 -12.36 -0.98 0.67
CA LYS A 103 -12.39 -0.43 -0.69
C LYS A 103 -11.16 -0.84 -1.52
N TRP A 104 -10.00 -0.99 -0.87
CA TRP A 104 -8.80 -1.57 -1.48
C TRP A 104 -9.10 -3.00 -1.96
N ALA A 105 -9.55 -3.90 -1.08
CA ALA A 105 -9.84 -5.29 -1.46
C ALA A 105 -10.85 -5.39 -2.62
N GLU A 106 -11.92 -4.60 -2.56
CA GLU A 106 -12.92 -4.49 -3.62
C GLU A 106 -12.35 -3.99 -4.95
N THR A 107 -11.44 -3.01 -4.91
CA THR A 107 -10.82 -2.46 -6.11
C THR A 107 -9.93 -3.48 -6.79
N TYR A 108 -9.10 -4.20 -6.03
CA TYR A 108 -8.27 -5.27 -6.59
C TYR A 108 -9.14 -6.42 -7.11
N ALA A 109 -10.25 -6.74 -6.45
CA ALA A 109 -11.20 -7.73 -6.94
C ALA A 109 -11.86 -7.35 -8.28
N ARG A 110 -11.99 -6.05 -8.59
CA ARG A 110 -12.48 -5.56 -9.89
C ARG A 110 -11.39 -5.53 -10.96
N LEU A 111 -10.14 -5.26 -10.58
CA LEU A 111 -9.01 -5.15 -11.51
C LEU A 111 -8.44 -6.52 -11.91
N ILE A 112 -8.49 -7.50 -10.99
CA ILE A 112 -7.94 -8.82 -11.20
C ILE A 112 -9.01 -9.71 -11.81
N VAL A 113 -8.72 -10.25 -13.00
CA VAL A 113 -9.61 -11.19 -13.70
C VAL A 113 -9.84 -12.47 -12.87
N PRO A 114 -10.97 -13.19 -13.06
CA PRO A 114 -11.20 -14.49 -12.42
C PRO A 114 -10.01 -15.44 -12.61
N GLN A 115 -9.65 -16.21 -11.58
CA GLN A 115 -8.45 -17.06 -11.52
C GLN A 115 -7.10 -16.32 -11.58
N GLY A 116 -7.12 -14.99 -11.68
CA GLY A 116 -5.97 -14.11 -11.57
C GLY A 116 -5.31 -14.23 -10.20
N THR A 117 -4.03 -13.86 -10.14
CA THR A 117 -3.21 -13.97 -8.92
C THR A 117 -3.00 -12.60 -8.32
N LEU A 118 -3.26 -12.46 -7.02
CA LEU A 118 -2.86 -11.32 -6.21
C LEU A 118 -1.71 -11.76 -5.30
N ILE A 119 -0.56 -11.10 -5.41
CA ILE A 119 0.57 -11.28 -4.50
C ILE A 119 0.59 -10.07 -3.57
N VAL A 120 0.63 -10.30 -2.27
CA VAL A 120 0.65 -9.24 -1.25
C VAL A 120 1.85 -9.46 -0.35
N LEU A 121 2.76 -8.49 -0.31
CA LEU A 121 3.78 -8.38 0.73
C LEU A 121 3.21 -7.52 1.85
N LEU A 122 2.95 -8.13 3.00
CA LEU A 122 2.46 -7.44 4.19
C LEU A 122 3.65 -6.84 4.93
N TYR A 123 3.64 -5.52 5.10
CA TYR A 123 4.65 -4.75 5.83
C TYR A 123 4.05 -3.46 6.38
N PRO A 124 4.45 -3.01 7.60
CA PRO A 124 5.17 -3.75 8.63
C PRO A 124 4.23 -4.61 9.48
N LEU A 125 4.70 -5.78 9.93
CA LEU A 125 3.98 -6.63 10.90
C LEU A 125 4.21 -6.18 12.35
N ILE A 126 5.40 -5.63 12.61
CA ILE A 126 5.93 -5.22 13.91
C ILE A 126 6.22 -3.72 13.85
N ARG A 127 5.17 -2.90 14.00
CA ARG A 127 5.31 -1.44 14.17
C ARG A 127 4.41 -0.93 15.27
N ARG A 128 4.94 0.00 16.07
CA ARG A 128 4.21 0.76 17.08
C ARG A 128 4.25 2.23 16.65
N GLY A 129 3.09 2.82 16.35
CA GLY A 129 2.99 4.21 15.92
C GLY A 129 1.77 4.47 15.04
N GLN A 130 1.44 5.75 14.86
CA GLN A 130 0.31 6.23 14.05
C GLN A 130 0.77 6.81 12.69
N SER A 131 2.04 6.60 12.32
CA SER A 131 2.58 7.06 11.04
C SER A 131 2.66 5.91 10.03
N PRO A 132 2.45 6.19 8.74
CA PRO A 132 2.71 5.26 7.66
C PRO A 132 4.17 4.77 7.59
N PRO A 133 4.40 3.59 6.98
CA PRO A 133 3.41 2.53 6.73
C PRO A 133 2.79 2.00 8.03
N TYR A 134 1.47 1.81 8.03
CA TYR A 134 0.71 1.33 9.20
C TYR A 134 0.89 -0.16 9.41
N ARG A 135 0.86 -0.60 10.67
CA ARG A 135 0.83 -2.02 11.00
C ARG A 135 -0.32 -2.72 10.28
N VAL A 136 -0.01 -3.89 9.71
CA VAL A 136 -0.97 -4.79 9.10
C VAL A 136 -0.77 -6.20 9.66
N THR A 137 -1.85 -6.96 9.74
CA THR A 137 -1.81 -8.38 10.15
C THR A 137 -2.48 -9.26 9.10
N MET A 138 -2.11 -10.54 9.08
CA MET A 138 -2.75 -11.51 8.20
C MET A 138 -4.24 -11.67 8.47
N ALA A 139 -4.67 -11.59 9.73
CA ALA A 139 -6.09 -11.66 10.09
C ALA A 139 -6.90 -10.51 9.48
N GLU A 140 -6.36 -9.28 9.50
CA GLU A 140 -6.99 -8.13 8.85
C GLU A 140 -7.02 -8.30 7.32
N CYS A 141 -5.90 -8.72 6.73
CA CYS A 141 -5.80 -8.94 5.29
C CYS A 141 -6.83 -9.98 4.82
N GLU A 142 -6.91 -11.11 5.53
CA GLU A 142 -7.86 -12.18 5.24
C GLU A 142 -9.30 -11.74 5.41
N MET A 143 -9.61 -10.97 6.46
CA MET A 143 -10.96 -10.45 6.69
C MET A 143 -11.50 -9.68 5.48
N TYR A 144 -10.65 -8.87 4.81
CA TYR A 144 -11.05 -8.09 3.64
C TYR A 144 -10.99 -8.89 2.33
N LEU A 145 -10.00 -9.77 2.16
CA LEU A 145 -9.78 -10.49 0.91
C LEU A 145 -10.63 -11.75 0.74
N LYS A 146 -10.98 -12.46 1.82
CA LYS A 146 -11.65 -13.78 1.75
C LYS A 146 -13.00 -13.79 1.05
N ARG A 147 -13.63 -12.61 0.91
CA ARG A 147 -14.88 -12.45 0.14
C ARG A 147 -14.68 -12.56 -1.37
N TYR A 148 -13.49 -12.23 -1.88
CA TYR A 148 -13.19 -12.14 -3.30
C TYR A 148 -12.05 -13.05 -3.74
N PHE A 149 -11.25 -13.54 -2.81
CA PHE A 149 -10.07 -14.31 -3.10
C PHE A 149 -9.95 -15.53 -2.18
N VAL A 150 -9.34 -16.57 -2.71
CA VAL A 150 -8.89 -17.75 -1.96
C VAL A 150 -7.42 -17.59 -1.65
N LEU A 151 -7.06 -17.71 -0.37
CA LEU A 151 -5.66 -17.76 0.04
C LEU A 151 -5.04 -19.08 -0.44
N VAL A 152 -3.91 -18.99 -1.14
CA VAL A 152 -3.20 -20.17 -1.68
C VAL A 152 -1.87 -20.40 -1.00
N ARG A 153 -1.17 -19.33 -0.62
CA ARG A 153 0.14 -19.43 0.04
C ARG A 153 0.32 -18.33 1.06
N VAL A 154 0.96 -18.68 2.16
CA VAL A 154 1.53 -17.75 3.14
C VAL A 154 2.97 -18.14 3.39
N ASP A 155 3.86 -17.17 3.39
CA ASP A 155 5.27 -17.34 3.72
C ASP A 155 5.71 -16.29 4.74
N PRO A 156 5.73 -16.62 6.04
CA PRO A 156 6.16 -15.71 7.09
C PRO A 156 7.69 -15.56 7.16
N ASN A 157 8.44 -16.39 6.42
CA ASN A 157 9.90 -16.41 6.41
C ASN A 157 10.44 -16.01 5.03
N CYS A 158 9.68 -15.22 4.27
CA CYS A 158 10.15 -14.72 2.99
C CYS A 158 11.40 -13.87 3.17
N ARG A 159 12.30 -13.95 2.19
CA ARG A 159 13.54 -13.19 2.15
C ARG A 159 13.22 -11.70 2.25
N CYS A 160 13.92 -11.02 3.13
CA CYS A 160 13.79 -9.58 3.35
C CYS A 160 15.19 -8.96 3.41
N ILE A 161 15.24 -7.64 3.44
CA ILE A 161 16.47 -6.90 3.68
C ILE A 161 16.91 -7.07 5.14
N GLU A 162 18.21 -6.93 5.40
CA GLU A 162 18.78 -7.03 6.75
C GLU A 162 18.07 -6.07 7.73
N GLY A 163 17.65 -6.59 8.88
CA GLY A 163 16.94 -5.85 9.91
C GLY A 163 15.41 -5.82 9.75
N GLN A 164 14.84 -6.46 8.74
CA GLN A 164 13.39 -6.63 8.57
C GLN A 164 12.90 -8.06 8.86
N GLU A 165 13.74 -8.91 9.45
CA GLU A 165 13.42 -10.30 9.73
C GLU A 165 12.16 -10.41 10.63
N GLY A 166 11.16 -11.16 10.16
CA GLY A 166 9.88 -11.33 10.86
C GLY A 166 8.96 -10.09 10.83
N ASN A 167 9.34 -9.00 10.16
CA ASN A 167 8.54 -7.80 9.99
C ASN A 167 7.76 -7.77 8.65
N GLU A 168 8.01 -8.76 7.79
CA GLU A 168 7.37 -8.94 6.49
C GLU A 168 6.74 -10.33 6.37
N LEU A 169 5.67 -10.44 5.58
CA LEU A 169 5.07 -11.73 5.23
C LEU A 169 4.51 -11.68 3.83
N LEU A 170 4.84 -12.68 3.03
CA LEU A 170 4.34 -12.81 1.67
C LEU A 170 3.10 -13.69 1.63
N SER A 171 2.07 -13.27 0.91
CA SER A 171 0.87 -14.07 0.68
C SER A 171 0.46 -14.05 -0.78
N VAL A 172 -0.08 -15.18 -1.24
CA VAL A 172 -0.55 -15.36 -2.62
C VAL A 172 -2.01 -15.78 -2.59
N TRP A 173 -2.83 -15.09 -3.37
CA TRP A 173 -4.27 -15.24 -3.41
C TRP A 173 -4.74 -15.46 -4.86
N LYS A 174 -5.79 -16.26 -5.02
CA LYS A 174 -6.47 -16.49 -6.30
C LYS A 174 -7.84 -15.83 -6.31
N ARG A 175 -8.15 -15.09 -7.37
CA ARG A 175 -9.45 -14.45 -7.54
C ARG A 175 -10.54 -15.50 -7.77
N LEU A 176 -11.58 -15.49 -6.93
CA LEU A 176 -12.83 -16.25 -7.09
C LEU A 176 -13.56 -15.87 -8.39
#